data_AF-A0A0D7QLR0-F1
#
_entry.id   AF-A0A0D7QLR0-F1
#
_cell.length_a   1.000
_cell.length_b   1.000
_cell.length_c   1.000
_cell.angle_alpha   90.00
_cell.angle_beta   90.00
_cell.angle_gamma   90.00
#
_symmetry.space_group_name_H-M   'P 1'
#
loop_
_entity.id
_entity.type
_entity.pdbx_description
1 polymer ?
#
loop_
_entity_poly.entity_id
_entity_poly.type
_entity_poly.pdbx_seq_one_letter_code
_entity_poly.pdbx_strand_id
1 'polypeptide(L)'
;MALGVDYSAWSVQDGEMRRRLDYADSKTKQHVATIHFTCKIERGTTATTLSYRFAPFAVVDGLDLGLSLVPMGADRPMPVGVDVKSVDGGKAALMSPRTPQGIQRQLLSLHTGQHLKFAVFQGQEQLVDMPFFNDDEFSIIYRQEVEKAGGGSKPEEKKKGWFGRW
;
A
#
# COMPACT_ATOMS: atom_id res chain seq x y z
N MET A 1 20.88 -7.75 -11.61
CA MET A 1 20.95 -6.34 -12.04
C MET A 1 20.77 -5.48 -10.81
N ALA A 2 21.62 -4.47 -10.57
CA ALA A 2 21.46 -3.59 -9.42
C ALA A 2 20.49 -2.46 -9.83
N LEU A 3 19.36 -2.36 -9.14
CA LEU A 3 18.36 -1.31 -9.37
C LEU A 3 18.59 -0.15 -8.41
N GLY A 4 18.56 1.08 -8.93
CA GLY A 4 18.35 2.29 -8.13
C GLY A 4 16.86 2.55 -7.99
N VAL A 5 16.44 3.06 -6.84
CA VAL A 5 15.05 3.41 -6.56
C VAL A 5 15.00 4.84 -6.04
N ASP A 6 14.28 5.69 -6.75
CA ASP A 6 13.93 7.03 -6.29
C ASP A 6 12.46 7.04 -5.90
N TYR A 7 12.13 7.61 -4.75
CA TYR A 7 10.75 7.69 -4.28
C TYR A 7 10.31 9.12 -4.04
N SER A 8 9.03 9.40 -4.31
CA SER A 8 8.42 10.67 -3.94
C SER A 8 8.19 10.74 -2.42
N ALA A 9 8.04 11.96 -1.90
CA ALA A 9 7.40 12.14 -0.60
C ALA A 9 5.96 11.60 -0.63
N TRP A 10 5.39 11.32 0.55
CA TRP A 10 3.98 10.97 0.65
C TRP A 10 3.09 12.16 0.34
N SER A 11 2.04 11.90 -0.43
CA SER A 11 0.92 12.81 -0.61
C SER A 11 -0.27 12.25 0.18
N VAL A 12 -0.81 13.05 1.10
CA VAL A 12 -1.95 12.67 1.95
C VAL A 12 -3.10 13.62 1.71
N GLN A 13 -4.24 13.09 1.27
CA GLN A 13 -5.44 13.87 1.03
C GLN A 13 -6.67 13.03 1.38
N ASP A 14 -7.54 13.54 2.25
CA ASP A 14 -8.82 12.92 2.60
C ASP A 14 -8.74 11.43 3.00
N GLY A 15 -7.73 11.06 3.80
CA GLY A 15 -7.51 9.67 4.22
C GLY A 15 -6.84 8.79 3.16
N GLU A 16 -6.54 9.35 1.99
CA GLU A 16 -5.80 8.69 0.91
C GLU A 16 -4.32 9.08 0.95
N MET A 17 -3.47 8.08 1.12
CA MET A 17 -2.01 8.17 1.16
C MET A 17 -1.44 7.60 -0.13
N ARG A 18 -0.64 8.40 -0.83
CA ARG A 18 -0.04 8.03 -2.12
C ARG A 18 1.47 8.22 -2.11
N ARG A 19 2.20 7.30 -2.74
CA ARG A 19 3.64 7.44 -3.00
C ARG A 19 4.00 6.81 -4.35
N ARG A 20 4.93 7.42 -5.05
CA ARG A 20 5.51 6.90 -6.30
C ARG A 20 6.93 6.41 -6.05
N LEU A 21 7.27 5.23 -6.57
CA LEU A 21 8.62 4.67 -6.58
C LEU A 21 9.03 4.48 -8.05
N ASP A 22 10.09 5.16 -8.48
CA ASP A 22 10.67 5.05 -9.82
C ASP A 22 11.95 4.23 -9.77
N TYR A 23 12.04 3.24 -10.65
CA TYR A 23 13.13 2.30 -10.74
C TYR A 23 13.96 2.59 -11.98
N ALA A 24 15.27 2.63 -11.80
CA ALA A 24 16.22 2.76 -12.88
C ALA A 24 17.36 1.74 -12.73
N ASP A 25 17.96 1.34 -13.84
CA ASP A 25 19.21 0.60 -13.80
C ASP A 25 20.27 1.47 -13.14
N SER A 26 20.86 1.00 -12.05
CA SER A 26 21.77 1.82 -11.25
C SER A 26 23.04 2.25 -12.01
N LYS A 27 23.45 1.49 -13.04
CA LYS A 27 24.64 1.74 -13.85
C LYS A 27 24.33 2.64 -15.05
N THR A 28 23.31 2.31 -15.83
CA THR A 28 22.98 3.02 -17.07
C THR A 28 22.04 4.20 -16.86
N LYS A 29 21.41 4.29 -15.68
CA LYS A 29 20.37 5.27 -15.33
C LYS A 29 19.13 5.21 -16.23
N GLN A 30 18.97 4.13 -17.01
CA GLN A 30 17.79 3.92 -17.82
C GLN A 30 16.60 3.53 -16.93
N HIS A 31 15.45 4.12 -17.21
CA HIS A 31 14.20 3.79 -16.54
C HIS A 31 13.84 2.32 -16.76
N VAL A 32 13.42 1.65 -15.69
CA VAL A 32 13.00 0.24 -15.68
C VAL A 32 11.50 0.14 -15.44
N ALA A 33 11.02 0.74 -14.36
CA ALA A 33 9.62 0.68 -13.99
C ALA A 33 9.22 1.76 -12.97
N THR A 34 7.93 1.86 -12.68
CA THR A 34 7.33 2.69 -11.64
C THR A 34 6.26 1.89 -10.90
N ILE A 35 6.26 1.98 -9.57
CA ILE A 35 5.14 1.56 -8.72
C ILE A 35 4.49 2.81 -8.14
N HIS A 36 3.18 2.97 -8.36
CA HIS A 36 2.36 3.90 -7.59
C HIS A 36 1.61 3.11 -6.52
N PHE A 37 1.93 3.41 -5.27
CA PHE A 37 1.25 2.85 -4.11
C PHE A 37 0.16 3.82 -3.64
N THR A 38 -1.04 3.29 -3.39
CA THR A 38 -2.15 4.02 -2.81
C THR A 38 -2.78 3.22 -1.68
N CYS A 39 -2.93 3.85 -0.52
CA CYS A 39 -3.68 3.34 0.61
C CYS A 39 -4.77 4.35 0.98
N LYS A 40 -6.02 3.92 1.09
CA LYS A 40 -7.13 4.81 1.47
C LYS A 40 -7.87 4.27 2.68
N ILE A 41 -8.01 5.10 3.70
CA ILE A 41 -8.80 4.84 4.90
C ILE A 41 -10.15 5.53 4.72
N GLU A 42 -11.24 4.76 4.72
CA GLU A 42 -12.58 5.28 4.51
C GLU A 42 -13.13 5.94 5.79
N ARG A 43 -13.41 7.25 5.74
CA ARG A 43 -13.92 8.02 6.89
C ARG A 43 -15.22 7.44 7.44
N GLY A 44 -15.36 7.46 8.77
CA GLY A 44 -16.52 6.91 9.47
C GLY A 44 -16.53 5.37 9.53
N THR A 45 -15.51 4.72 8.97
CA THR A 45 -15.29 3.28 9.11
C THR A 45 -13.82 3.02 9.46
N THR A 46 -13.48 1.78 9.80
CA THR A 46 -12.08 1.32 9.89
C THR A 46 -11.64 0.60 8.62
N ALA A 47 -12.40 0.71 7.53
CA ALA A 47 -12.10 0.03 6.28
C ALA A 47 -10.91 0.71 5.58
N THR A 48 -9.98 -0.12 5.12
CA THR A 48 -8.79 0.33 4.38
C THR A 48 -8.75 -0.38 3.04
N THR A 49 -8.43 0.36 1.99
CA THR A 49 -8.15 -0.20 0.66
C THR A 49 -6.69 0.01 0.31
N LEU A 50 -6.13 -0.95 -0.44
CA LEU A 50 -4.76 -0.89 -0.94
C LEU A 50 -4.78 -1.15 -2.44
N SER A 51 -4.02 -0.35 -3.18
CA SER A 51 -3.79 -0.59 -4.61
C SER A 51 -2.37 -0.23 -5.03
N TYR A 52 -1.90 -0.95 -6.04
CA TYR A 52 -0.59 -0.83 -6.64
C TYR A 52 -0.78 -0.70 -8.14
N ARG A 53 -0.41 0.44 -8.73
CA ARG A 53 -0.27 0.57 -10.18
C ARG A 53 1.18 0.33 -10.54
N PHE A 54 1.43 -0.70 -11.34
CA PHE A 54 2.77 -1.09 -11.79
C PHE A 54 2.91 -0.90 -13.31
N ALA A 55 3.94 -0.16 -13.72
CA ALA A 55 4.21 0.16 -15.11
C ALA A 55 5.72 0.12 -15.40
N PRO A 56 6.19 -0.35 -16.57
CA PRO A 56 5.40 -1.06 -17.57
C PRO A 56 5.07 -2.48 -17.07
N PHE A 57 3.81 -2.88 -17.20
CA PHE A 57 3.38 -4.26 -16.93
C PHE A 57 2.05 -4.53 -17.62
N ALA A 58 2.10 -5.19 -18.77
CA ALA A 58 0.92 -5.50 -19.55
C ALA A 58 0.24 -6.76 -19.01
N VAL A 59 -1.07 -6.65 -18.79
CA VAL A 59 -1.91 -7.74 -18.28
C VAL A 59 -3.21 -7.82 -19.06
N VAL A 60 -3.79 -9.02 -19.08
CA VAL A 60 -5.17 -9.25 -19.50
C VAL A 60 -6.07 -9.06 -18.28
N ASP A 61 -7.18 -8.36 -18.47
CA ASP A 61 -8.17 -8.15 -17.40
C ASP A 61 -8.68 -9.48 -16.83
N GLY A 62 -8.80 -9.54 -15.50
CA GLY A 62 -9.29 -10.74 -14.82
C GLY A 62 -8.28 -11.88 -14.69
N LEU A 63 -7.01 -11.67 -15.06
CA LEU A 63 -5.94 -12.64 -14.82
C LEU A 63 -5.76 -12.90 -13.31
N ASP A 64 -5.69 -14.17 -12.91
CA ASP A 64 -5.48 -14.55 -11.53
C ASP A 64 -4.01 -14.36 -11.14
N LEU A 65 -3.71 -13.19 -10.57
CA LEU A 65 -2.39 -12.85 -10.05
C LEU A 65 -2.36 -12.85 -8.52
N GLY A 66 -1.18 -13.13 -7.99
CA GLY A 66 -0.82 -12.96 -6.59
C GLY A 66 0.17 -11.81 -6.40
N LEU A 67 0.04 -11.06 -5.32
CA LEU A 67 0.96 -10.00 -4.93
C LEU A 67 1.54 -10.26 -3.54
N SER A 68 2.83 -10.05 -3.35
CA SER A 68 3.48 -10.21 -2.06
C SER A 68 4.38 -9.01 -1.75
N LEU A 69 4.22 -8.48 -0.54
CA LEU A 69 5.21 -7.64 0.13
C LEU A 69 5.77 -8.43 1.31
N VAL A 70 7.07 -8.67 1.30
CA VAL A 70 7.78 -9.36 2.40
C VAL A 70 9.10 -8.67 2.69
N PRO A 71 9.61 -8.69 3.94
CA PRO A 71 10.95 -8.17 4.23
C PRO A 71 12.03 -8.77 3.33
N MET A 72 13.00 -7.96 2.94
CA MET A 72 14.18 -8.44 2.22
C MET A 72 14.92 -9.48 3.09
N GLY A 73 15.08 -10.70 2.57
CA GLY A 73 15.71 -11.82 3.30
C GLY A 73 14.74 -12.80 3.98
N ALA A 74 13.43 -12.58 3.90
CA ALA A 74 12.45 -13.58 4.34
C ALA A 74 12.43 -14.79 3.39
N ASP A 75 12.43 -16.00 3.96
CA ASP A 75 12.60 -17.27 3.22
C ASP A 75 11.43 -17.63 2.29
N ARG A 76 10.23 -17.07 2.51
CA ARG A 76 9.06 -17.44 1.69
C ARG A 76 8.07 -16.29 1.46
N PRO A 77 7.88 -15.85 0.20
CA PRO A 77 6.77 -14.97 -0.14
C PRO A 77 5.44 -15.71 0.04
N MET A 78 4.45 -15.01 0.61
CA MET A 78 3.08 -15.51 0.75
C MET A 78 2.16 -14.61 -0.06
N PRO A 79 2.01 -14.85 -1.38
CA PRO A 79 1.20 -13.99 -2.23
C PRO A 79 -0.27 -13.97 -1.79
N VAL A 80 -0.89 -12.81 -1.88
CA VAL A 80 -2.33 -12.63 -1.70
C VAL A 80 -2.96 -12.45 -3.08
N GLY A 81 -4.12 -13.06 -3.31
CA GLY A 81 -4.85 -12.85 -4.56
C GLY A 81 -5.24 -11.38 -4.73
N VAL A 82 -5.06 -10.84 -5.93
CA VAL A 82 -5.39 -9.45 -6.26
C VAL A 82 -6.41 -9.37 -7.39
N ASP A 83 -7.31 -8.40 -7.34
CA ASP A 83 -8.05 -7.95 -8.51
C ASP A 83 -7.08 -7.22 -9.42
N VAL A 84 -7.10 -7.55 -10.72
CA VAL A 84 -6.18 -7.03 -11.72
C VAL A 84 -6.97 -6.34 -12.80
N LYS A 85 -6.59 -5.09 -13.09
CA LYS A 85 -7.14 -4.32 -14.20
C LYS A 85 -6.02 -3.71 -15.03
N SER A 86 -6.11 -3.90 -16.33
CA SER A 86 -5.26 -3.27 -17.34
C SER A 86 -5.59 -1.77 -17.41
N VAL A 87 -4.55 -0.94 -17.34
CA VAL A 87 -4.66 0.52 -17.35
C VAL A 87 -3.65 1.12 -18.33
N ASP A 88 -3.77 2.43 -18.59
CA ASP A 88 -2.91 3.18 -19.52
C ASP A 88 -2.84 2.57 -20.93
N GLY A 89 -3.99 2.14 -21.45
CA GLY A 89 -4.08 1.52 -22.76
C GLY A 89 -3.36 0.17 -22.85
N GLY A 90 -3.29 -0.58 -21.74
CA GLY A 90 -2.70 -1.92 -21.71
C GLY A 90 -1.23 -1.98 -21.31
N LYS A 91 -0.64 -0.85 -20.91
CA LYS A 91 0.80 -0.74 -20.61
C LYS A 91 1.12 -0.85 -19.13
N ALA A 92 0.11 -0.89 -18.28
CA ALA A 92 0.26 -0.98 -16.84
C ALA A 92 -0.86 -1.82 -16.23
N ALA A 93 -0.63 -2.30 -15.01
CA ALA A 93 -1.60 -3.05 -14.25
C ALA A 93 -1.92 -2.33 -12.94
N LEU A 94 -3.20 -2.17 -12.65
CA LEU A 94 -3.70 -1.83 -11.32
C LEU A 94 -4.05 -3.12 -10.59
N MET A 95 -3.45 -3.31 -9.41
CA MET A 95 -3.60 -4.50 -8.59
C MET A 95 -4.05 -4.12 -7.19
N SER A 96 -5.07 -4.79 -6.67
CA SER A 96 -5.62 -4.54 -5.33
C SER A 96 -5.98 -5.86 -4.64
N PRO A 97 -5.56 -6.11 -3.37
CA PRO A 97 -5.91 -7.36 -2.69
C PRO A 97 -7.42 -7.58 -2.61
N ARG A 98 -7.89 -8.79 -2.97
CA ARG A 98 -9.33 -9.12 -3.07
C ARG A 98 -10.03 -9.23 -1.72
N THR A 99 -9.29 -9.56 -0.67
CA THR A 99 -9.85 -9.94 0.62
C THR A 99 -9.33 -9.06 1.75
N PRO A 100 -10.12 -8.82 2.82
CA PRO A 100 -9.66 -8.10 4.00
C PRO A 100 -8.41 -8.71 4.64
N GLN A 101 -8.29 -10.04 4.67
CA GLN A 101 -7.10 -10.73 5.17
C GLN A 101 -5.88 -10.47 4.29
N GLY A 102 -6.07 -10.39 2.97
CA GLY A 102 -5.04 -10.01 2.02
C GLY A 102 -4.55 -8.58 2.27
N ILE A 103 -5.48 -7.63 2.47
CA ILE A 103 -5.16 -6.25 2.83
C ILE A 103 -4.38 -6.18 4.14
N GLN A 104 -4.88 -6.84 5.20
CA GLN A 104 -4.21 -6.87 6.50
C GLN A 104 -2.78 -7.42 6.41
N ARG A 105 -2.55 -8.48 5.63
CA ARG A 105 -1.20 -9.03 5.45
C ARG A 105 -0.26 -8.03 4.81
N GLN A 106 -0.71 -7.31 3.78
CA GLN A 106 0.11 -6.29 3.13
C GLN A 106 0.40 -5.11 4.07
N LEU A 107 -0.60 -4.66 4.84
CA LEU A 107 -0.43 -3.62 5.85
C LEU A 107 0.57 -4.03 6.93
N LEU A 108 0.53 -5.28 7.40
CA LEU A 108 1.49 -5.80 8.38
C LEU A 108 2.93 -5.71 7.86
N SER A 109 3.17 -6.09 6.60
CA SER A 109 4.50 -5.95 5.99
C SER A 109 4.93 -4.49 5.90
N LEU A 110 4.05 -3.60 5.47
CA LEU A 110 4.32 -2.16 5.41
C LEU A 110 4.61 -1.57 6.80
N HIS A 111 3.99 -2.11 7.86
CA HIS A 111 4.22 -1.64 9.23
C HIS A 111 5.59 -1.98 9.82
N THR A 112 6.35 -2.88 9.20
CA THR A 112 7.66 -3.31 9.70
C THR A 112 8.71 -2.20 9.72
N GLY A 113 8.58 -1.18 8.86
CA GLY A 113 9.62 -0.18 8.63
C GLY A 113 10.93 -0.74 8.04
N GLN A 114 10.91 -1.99 7.56
CA GLN A 114 12.03 -2.63 6.90
C GLN A 114 11.88 -2.54 5.38
N HIS A 115 12.99 -2.57 4.64
CA HIS A 115 12.94 -2.74 3.19
C HIS A 115 12.22 -4.03 2.83
N LEU A 116 11.28 -3.92 1.91
CA LEU A 116 10.44 -5.00 1.46
C LEU A 116 10.86 -5.43 0.05
N LYS A 117 10.32 -6.56 -0.37
CA LYS A 117 10.35 -7.09 -1.72
C LYS A 117 8.94 -7.06 -2.28
N PHE A 118 8.75 -6.37 -3.40
CA PHE A 118 7.54 -6.42 -4.20
C PHE A 118 7.64 -7.54 -5.23
N ALA A 119 6.74 -8.51 -5.13
CA ALA A 119 6.70 -9.63 -6.05
C ALA A 119 5.29 -9.90 -6.56
N VAL A 120 5.20 -10.19 -7.86
CA VAL A 120 3.97 -10.58 -8.56
C VAL A 120 4.12 -12.02 -9.01
N PHE A 121 3.07 -12.81 -8.82
CA PHE A 121 3.03 -14.24 -9.09
C PHE A 121 1.86 -14.60 -9.99
N GLN A 122 2.06 -15.62 -10.83
CA GLN A 122 1.00 -16.33 -11.54
C GLN A 122 1.10 -17.82 -11.18
N GLY A 123 0.18 -18.29 -10.34
CA GLY A 123 0.32 -19.61 -9.71
C GLY A 123 1.59 -19.70 -8.84
N GLN A 124 2.52 -20.58 -9.21
CA GLN A 124 3.81 -20.73 -8.52
C GLN A 124 4.95 -19.92 -9.17
N GLU A 125 4.72 -19.36 -10.36
CA GLU A 125 5.73 -18.63 -11.09
C GLU A 125 5.83 -17.20 -10.57
N GLN A 126 7.06 -16.73 -10.28
CA GLN A 126 7.33 -15.36 -9.91
C GLN A 126 7.66 -14.54 -11.16
N LEU A 127 6.75 -13.64 -11.54
CA LEU A 127 6.88 -12.79 -12.73
C LEU A 127 7.68 -11.52 -12.46
N VAL A 128 7.58 -10.99 -11.25
CA VAL A 128 8.23 -9.74 -10.83
C VAL A 128 8.97 -9.95 -9.53
N ASP A 129 10.18 -9.41 -9.44
CA ASP A 129 10.97 -9.33 -8.21
C ASP A 129 11.67 -7.98 -8.14
N MET A 130 11.21 -7.09 -7.26
CA MET A 130 11.78 -5.75 -7.13
C MET A 130 11.85 -5.29 -5.67
N PRO A 131 12.85 -4.48 -5.31
CA PRO A 131 12.89 -3.86 -3.99
C PRO A 131 11.70 -2.92 -3.81
N PHE A 132 11.13 -2.86 -2.62
CA PHE A 132 10.08 -1.92 -2.24
C PHE A 132 10.53 -1.16 -1.00
N PHE A 133 10.84 0.12 -1.19
CA PHE A 133 11.42 0.93 -0.13
C PHE A 133 10.33 1.32 0.87
N ASN A 134 10.55 0.92 2.12
CA ASN A 134 9.68 1.18 3.25
C ASN A 134 10.56 1.65 4.41
N ASP A 135 10.69 2.97 4.48
CA ASP A 135 11.14 3.75 5.63
C ASP A 135 9.89 3.98 6.47
N ASP A 136 9.73 3.37 7.64
CA ASP A 136 8.68 3.62 8.67
C ASP A 136 7.63 4.76 8.58
N GLU A 137 7.88 5.88 7.89
CA GLU A 137 6.97 6.94 7.45
C GLU A 137 5.56 6.47 7.11
N PHE A 138 5.38 5.36 6.37
CA PHE A 138 4.05 4.80 6.11
C PHE A 138 3.28 4.53 7.41
N SER A 139 3.92 3.88 8.39
CA SER A 139 3.31 3.54 9.67
C SER A 139 2.90 4.77 10.46
N ILE A 140 3.72 5.83 10.40
CA ILE A 140 3.49 7.08 11.10
C ILE A 140 2.25 7.76 10.50
N ILE A 141 2.22 7.93 9.18
CA ILE A 141 1.12 8.58 8.48
C ILE A 141 -0.17 7.77 8.64
N TYR A 142 -0.11 6.44 8.46
CA TYR A 142 -1.26 5.56 8.58
C TYR A 142 -1.93 5.69 9.95
N ARG A 143 -1.14 5.71 11.05
CA ARG A 143 -1.68 5.88 12.41
C ARG A 143 -2.40 7.21 12.58
N GLN A 144 -1.80 8.30 12.09
CA GLN A 144 -2.41 9.63 12.17
C GLN A 144 -3.73 9.70 11.40
N GLU A 145 -3.82 9.08 10.23
CA GLU A 145 -5.05 9.08 9.43
C GLU A 145 -6.14 8.19 10.04
N VAL A 146 -5.79 7.05 10.64
CA VAL A 146 -6.75 6.22 11.39
C VAL A 146 -7.32 6.98 12.61
N GLU A 147 -6.47 7.69 13.35
CA GLU A 147 -6.92 8.52 14.48
C GLU A 147 -7.86 9.63 14.04
N LYS A 148 -7.55 10.32 12.92
CA LYS A 148 -8.45 11.33 12.33
C LYS A 148 -9.78 10.73 11.87
N ALA A 149 -9.77 9.53 11.28
CA ALA A 149 -10.97 8.84 10.83
C ALA A 149 -11.86 8.36 11.99
N GLY A 150 -11.26 7.98 13.12
CA GLY A 150 -11.95 7.57 14.35
C GLY A 150 -12.37 8.73 15.28
N GLY A 151 -11.72 9.89 15.17
CA GLY A 151 -11.88 11.05 16.06
C GLY A 151 -13.15 11.91 15.85
N GLY A 152 -14.14 11.44 15.09
CA GLY A 152 -15.41 12.13 14.85
C GLY A 152 -16.42 12.11 16.00
N SER A 153 -16.07 11.52 17.15
CA SER A 153 -16.91 11.54 18.35
C SER A 153 -16.36 12.55 19.35
N LYS A 154 -16.78 13.82 19.25
CA LYS A 154 -16.66 14.72 20.42
C LYS A 154 -17.41 14.07 21.59
N PRO A 155 -16.82 13.96 22.78
CA PRO A 155 -17.61 13.66 23.96
C PRO A 155 -18.54 14.86 24.18
N GLU A 156 -19.85 14.62 24.08
CA GLU A 156 -20.84 15.55 24.58
C GLU A 156 -20.52 15.75 26.07
N GLU A 157 -20.02 16.95 26.37
CA GLU A 157 -19.64 17.40 27.69
C GLU A 157 -20.88 17.25 28.58
N LYS A 158 -20.91 16.19 29.41
CA LYS A 158 -21.88 16.06 30.50
C LYS A 158 -21.64 17.22 31.47
N LYS A 159 -22.29 18.36 31.23
CA LYS A 159 -22.51 19.37 32.27
C LYS A 159 -23.49 18.79 33.28
N LYS A 160 -22.95 18.01 34.21
CA LYS A 160 -23.56 17.79 35.52
C LYS A 160 -23.58 19.14 36.25
N GLY A 161 -24.67 19.88 36.10
CA GLY A 161 -25.03 20.96 37.01
C GLY A 161 -25.83 20.37 38.17
N TRP A 162 -25.16 19.96 39.24
CA TRP A 162 -25.77 19.63 40.53
C TRP A 162 -25.16 20.53 41.60
N PHE A 163 -25.81 21.66 41.85
CA PHE A 163 -25.72 22.54 43.04
C PHE A 163 -26.99 23.42 42.98
N GLY A 164 -27.84 23.55 43.99
CA GLY A 164 -27.76 23.05 45.36
C GLY A 164 -29.10 23.17 46.10
N ARG A 165 -29.11 22.54 47.29
CA ARG A 165 -30.00 22.80 48.42
C ARG A 165 -30.27 24.30 48.60
N TRP A 166 -31.52 24.69 48.90
CA TRP A 166 -32.03 25.09 50.21
C TRP A 166 -33.55 24.90 50.23
#